data_AF-K9S8S9-F1
#
_entry.id   AF-K9S8S9-F1
#
_cell.length_a   1.000
_cell.length_b   1.000
_cell.length_c   1.000
_cell.angle_alpha   90.00
_cell.angle_beta   90.00
_cell.angle_gamma   90.00
#
_symmetry.space_group_name_H-M   'P 1'
#
loop_
_entity.id
_entity.type
_entity.pdbx_description
1 polymer ?
#
loop_
_entity_poly.entity_id
_entity_poly.type
_entity_poly.pdbx_seq_one_letter_code
_entity_poly.pdbx_strand_id
1 'polypeptide(L)'
;MKLITRKNKNSVENSNEDSSFLGLDLAFYLVLVAAITLSLAIVDLAFPSVGKMLVSEDHLVENLTAIAAFTAFAIALGRYFQLHQAVSRRIALALAAIALIVCLDEISFGHRLIGFHLPTTEAGFRVDGVHDVIVLTKSWMSQGLAVLRQSLSPAHYAGIVAGLKGAIACLFLGGFIKLLWGRYSPLMRLLQRVRQQPLYQILFAAAALVAIAQMADIFELQQSFLVFLEEVLELNAALGLVVASVRLQRYDRRQQQLCQPLAAVQKSFR
;
A
#
# COMPACT_ATOMS: atom_id res chain seq x y z
N MET A 1 -28.23 -3.39 44.64
CA MET A 1 -27.74 -2.14 44.00
C MET A 1 -26.21 -1.92 44.06
N LYS A 2 -25.42 -2.69 44.85
CA LYS A 2 -23.95 -2.55 44.96
C LYS A 2 -23.09 -3.34 43.95
N LEU A 3 -23.71 -4.13 43.05
CA LEU A 3 -22.99 -4.98 42.07
C LEU A 3 -22.73 -4.30 40.73
N ILE A 4 -23.38 -3.16 40.44
CA ILE A 4 -23.26 -2.46 39.15
C ILE A 4 -21.99 -1.59 39.08
N THR A 5 -21.46 -1.13 40.22
CA THR A 5 -20.29 -0.24 40.25
C THR A 5 -18.95 -0.95 40.04
N ARG A 6 -18.82 -2.25 40.37
CA ARG A 6 -17.54 -2.99 40.18
C ARG A 6 -17.24 -3.32 38.71
N LYS A 7 -18.27 -3.56 37.89
CA LYS A 7 -18.08 -3.95 36.48
C LYS A 7 -17.58 -2.78 35.62
N ASN A 8 -17.88 -1.54 36.02
CA ASN A 8 -17.49 -0.34 35.27
C ASN A 8 -16.05 0.10 35.54
N LYS A 9 -15.43 -0.32 36.66
CA LYS A 9 -14.04 0.05 36.98
C LYS A 9 -13.03 -0.76 36.15
N ASN A 10 -13.27 -2.06 35.99
CA ASN A 10 -12.40 -2.94 35.21
C ASN A 10 -12.45 -2.65 33.70
N SER A 11 -13.56 -2.10 33.17
CA SER A 11 -13.65 -1.70 31.76
C SER A 11 -12.85 -0.44 31.46
N VAL A 12 -12.71 0.48 32.42
CA VAL A 12 -11.95 1.72 32.24
C VAL A 12 -10.44 1.44 32.32
N GLU A 13 -9.98 0.62 33.27
CA GLU A 13 -8.55 0.26 33.40
C GLU A 13 -8.02 -0.47 32.14
N ASN A 14 -8.76 -1.43 31.59
CA ASN A 14 -8.36 -2.12 30.35
C ASN A 14 -8.29 -1.19 29.12
N SER A 15 -9.11 -0.13 29.07
CA SER A 15 -9.13 0.79 27.92
C SER A 15 -7.89 1.70 27.85
N ASN A 16 -7.29 2.01 29.00
CA ASN A 16 -6.08 2.83 29.06
C ASN A 16 -4.82 2.06 28.64
N GLU A 17 -4.67 0.80 29.08
CA GLU A 17 -3.54 -0.04 28.63
C GLU A 17 -3.58 -0.23 27.12
N ASP A 18 -4.74 -0.58 26.55
CA ASP A 18 -4.87 -0.80 25.11
C ASP A 18 -4.46 0.42 24.29
N SER A 19 -4.75 1.63 24.78
CA SER A 19 -4.39 2.89 24.11
C SER A 19 -2.90 3.19 24.09
N SER A 20 -2.17 2.81 25.15
CA SER A 20 -0.71 2.96 25.20
C SER A 20 0.00 1.99 24.23
N PHE A 21 -0.55 0.79 24.04
CA PHE A 21 -0.04 -0.17 23.06
C PHE A 21 -0.35 0.21 21.60
N LEU A 22 -1.38 1.03 21.34
CA LEU A 22 -1.73 1.47 19.98
C LEU A 22 -0.61 2.30 19.34
N GLY A 23 -0.03 3.25 20.09
CA GLY A 23 1.03 4.13 19.59
C GLY A 23 2.36 3.42 19.41
N LEU A 24 2.62 2.39 20.22
CA LEU A 24 3.90 1.68 20.22
C LEU A 24 4.16 0.92 18.92
N ASP A 25 3.11 0.43 18.26
CA ASP A 25 3.22 -0.32 17.01
C ASP A 25 3.64 0.56 15.83
N LEU A 26 3.00 1.73 15.71
CA LEU A 26 3.37 2.73 14.72
C LEU A 26 4.75 3.29 15.02
N ALA A 27 5.04 3.62 16.29
CA ALA A 27 6.36 4.13 16.68
C ALA A 27 7.46 3.12 16.36
N PHE A 28 7.26 1.84 16.67
CA PHE A 28 8.18 0.77 16.31
C PHE A 28 8.40 0.70 14.80
N TYR A 29 7.32 0.75 14.01
CA TYR A 29 7.43 0.75 12.55
C TYR A 29 8.19 1.97 12.02
N LEU A 30 7.91 3.17 12.53
CA LEU A 30 8.62 4.39 12.12
C LEU A 30 10.10 4.38 12.51
N VAL A 31 10.43 3.83 13.68
CA VAL A 31 11.83 3.63 14.09
C VAL A 31 12.52 2.62 13.16
N LEU A 32 11.85 1.54 12.79
CA LEU A 32 12.38 0.57 11.81
C LEU A 32 12.65 1.24 10.47
N VAL A 33 11.69 2.02 9.95
CA VAL A 33 11.84 2.77 8.70
C VAL A 33 13.04 3.71 8.77
N ALA A 34 13.11 4.53 9.82
CA ALA A 34 14.21 5.47 10.02
C ALA A 34 15.56 4.77 10.11
N ALA A 35 15.63 3.64 10.84
CA ALA A 35 16.86 2.87 11.00
C ALA A 35 17.35 2.28 9.68
N ILE A 36 16.46 1.70 8.87
CA ILE A 36 16.80 1.12 7.55
C ILE A 36 17.24 2.22 6.59
N THR A 37 16.46 3.29 6.46
CA THR A 37 16.79 4.42 5.59
C THR A 37 18.11 5.05 5.97
N LEU A 38 18.35 5.31 7.26
CA LEU A 38 19.60 5.90 7.73
C LEU A 38 20.78 4.96 7.51
N SER A 39 20.62 3.66 7.76
CA SER A 39 21.70 2.69 7.55
C SER A 39 22.11 2.61 6.08
N LEU A 40 21.13 2.51 5.17
CA LEU A 40 21.41 2.48 3.73
C LEU A 40 22.00 3.80 3.23
N ALA A 41 21.49 4.94 3.71
CA ALA A 41 22.04 6.25 3.37
C ALA A 41 23.49 6.44 3.87
N ILE A 42 23.81 5.95 5.08
CA ILE A 42 25.18 5.95 5.59
C ILE A 42 26.08 5.10 4.70
N VAL A 43 25.65 3.91 4.29
CA VAL A 43 26.42 3.05 3.39
C VAL A 43 26.64 3.71 2.03
N ASP A 44 25.61 4.34 1.45
CA ASP A 44 25.71 5.03 0.17
C ASP A 44 26.68 6.23 0.23
N LEU A 45 26.61 7.04 1.30
CA LEU A 45 27.48 8.19 1.49
C LEU A 45 28.93 7.79 1.82
N ALA A 46 29.13 6.77 2.65
CA ALA A 46 30.47 6.34 3.07
C ALA A 46 31.16 5.46 2.00
N PHE A 47 30.38 4.70 1.24
CA PHE A 47 30.87 3.75 0.24
C PHE A 47 30.03 3.82 -1.05
N PRO A 48 30.14 4.87 -1.88
CA PRO A 48 29.26 5.09 -3.02
C PRO A 48 29.25 3.95 -4.06
N SER A 49 30.36 3.22 -4.20
CA SER A 49 30.41 2.04 -5.08
C SER A 49 29.56 0.88 -4.55
N VAL A 50 29.51 0.71 -3.22
CA VAL A 50 28.67 -0.29 -2.56
C VAL A 50 27.22 0.16 -2.56
N GLY A 51 26.94 1.45 -2.27
CA GLY A 51 25.61 2.02 -2.33
C GLY A 51 24.93 1.80 -3.68
N LYS A 52 25.64 2.10 -4.77
CA LYS A 52 25.17 1.79 -6.13
C LYS A 52 24.88 0.31 -6.33
N MET A 53 25.75 -0.58 -5.85
CA MET A 53 25.55 -2.03 -5.96
C MET A 53 24.42 -2.56 -5.08
N LEU A 54 24.00 -1.85 -4.03
CA LEU A 54 22.88 -2.28 -3.19
C LEU A 54 21.54 -1.99 -3.84
N VAL A 55 21.49 -0.93 -4.64
CA VAL A 55 20.28 -0.23 -5.10
C VAL A 55 20.10 -0.28 -6.61
N SER A 56 21.11 -0.72 -7.36
CA SER A 56 20.93 -0.99 -8.79
C SER A 56 19.88 -2.07 -9.03
N GLU A 57 19.18 -1.99 -10.15
CA GLU A 57 18.24 -3.02 -10.62
C GLU A 57 18.86 -4.43 -10.44
N ASP A 58 18.09 -5.33 -9.86
CA ASP A 58 18.35 -6.75 -9.58
C ASP A 58 19.18 -7.02 -8.33
N HIS A 59 19.45 -6.00 -7.50
CA HIS A 59 20.39 -6.13 -6.39
C HIS A 59 19.70 -6.35 -5.04
N LEU A 60 20.42 -6.09 -3.95
CA LEU A 60 20.05 -6.53 -2.62
C LEU A 60 18.71 -5.93 -2.17
N VAL A 61 18.46 -4.64 -2.44
CA VAL A 61 17.26 -3.95 -1.96
C VAL A 61 16.00 -4.50 -2.62
N GLU A 62 15.93 -4.58 -3.96
CA GLU A 62 14.82 -5.21 -4.72
C GLU A 62 14.55 -6.65 -4.21
N ASN A 63 15.59 -7.47 -4.07
CA ASN A 63 15.45 -8.83 -3.55
C ASN A 63 14.89 -8.86 -2.11
N LEU A 64 15.33 -7.95 -1.24
CA LEU A 64 14.80 -7.83 0.12
C LEU A 64 13.35 -7.34 0.11
N THR A 65 12.98 -6.44 -0.80
CA THR A 65 11.61 -5.98 -1.01
C THR A 65 10.72 -7.14 -1.43
N ALA A 66 11.15 -7.93 -2.43
CA ALA A 66 10.47 -9.16 -2.86
C ALA A 66 10.28 -10.15 -1.70
N ILE A 67 11.34 -10.42 -0.93
CA ILE A 67 11.28 -11.34 0.22
C ILE A 67 10.32 -10.81 1.30
N ALA A 68 10.37 -9.52 1.61
CA ALA A 68 9.47 -8.90 2.58
C ALA A 68 8.01 -8.98 2.12
N ALA A 69 7.75 -8.68 0.85
CA ALA A 69 6.43 -8.77 0.25
C ALA A 69 5.90 -10.22 0.24
N PHE A 70 6.72 -11.20 -0.16
CA PHE A 70 6.36 -12.61 -0.10
C PHE A 70 6.07 -13.07 1.34
N THR A 71 6.89 -12.62 2.30
CA THR A 71 6.69 -12.90 3.72
C THR A 71 5.36 -12.33 4.21
N ALA A 72 5.04 -11.09 3.85
CA ALA A 72 3.75 -10.48 4.17
C ALA A 72 2.58 -11.25 3.56
N PHE A 73 2.69 -11.67 2.30
CA PHE A 73 1.71 -12.54 1.63
C PHE A 73 1.47 -13.83 2.41
N ALA A 74 2.53 -14.58 2.71
CA ALA A 74 2.45 -15.85 3.40
C ALA A 74 1.83 -15.71 4.80
N ILE A 75 2.23 -14.67 5.56
CA ILE A 75 1.66 -14.39 6.88
C ILE A 75 0.18 -14.02 6.76
N ALA A 76 -0.18 -13.07 5.88
CA ALA A 76 -1.56 -12.62 5.72
C ALA A 76 -2.49 -13.77 5.31
N LEU A 77 -2.07 -14.60 4.34
CA LEU A 77 -2.81 -15.78 3.91
C LEU A 77 -2.91 -16.82 5.02
N GLY A 78 -1.82 -17.08 5.76
CA GLY A 78 -1.86 -17.95 6.93
C GLY A 78 -2.81 -17.44 8.03
N ARG A 79 -2.85 -16.12 8.26
CA ARG A 79 -3.79 -15.50 9.20
C ARG A 79 -5.23 -15.61 8.74
N TYR A 80 -5.52 -15.52 7.44
CA TYR A 80 -6.89 -15.63 6.93
C TYR A 80 -7.66 -16.84 7.51
N PHE A 81 -7.00 -18.00 7.60
CA PHE A 81 -7.59 -19.23 8.14
C PHE A 81 -7.78 -19.23 9.67
N GLN A 82 -7.16 -18.30 10.38
CA GLN A 82 -7.19 -18.18 11.84
C GLN A 82 -8.10 -17.04 12.35
N LEU A 83 -8.55 -16.15 11.46
CA LEU A 83 -9.36 -14.99 11.82
C LEU A 83 -10.84 -15.37 11.85
N HIS A 84 -11.57 -14.89 12.85
CA HIS A 84 -12.98 -15.24 13.01
C HIS A 84 -13.91 -14.18 12.42
N GLN A 85 -13.53 -12.90 12.45
CA GLN A 85 -14.37 -11.83 11.93
C GLN A 85 -14.26 -11.75 10.41
N ALA A 86 -15.41 -11.62 9.73
CA ALA A 86 -15.47 -11.49 8.28
C ALA A 86 -14.68 -10.26 7.77
N VAL A 87 -14.72 -9.15 8.51
CA VAL A 87 -13.97 -7.93 8.16
C VAL A 87 -12.46 -8.19 8.23
N SER A 88 -11.97 -8.84 9.29
CA SER A 88 -10.54 -9.18 9.42
C SER A 88 -10.06 -10.09 8.30
N ARG A 89 -10.88 -11.09 7.92
CA ARG A 89 -10.59 -11.99 6.79
C ARG A 89 -10.49 -11.25 5.46
N ARG A 90 -11.38 -10.29 5.20
CA ARG A 90 -11.31 -9.43 4.00
C ARG A 90 -10.03 -8.60 3.97
N ILE A 91 -9.63 -8.03 5.11
CA ILE A 91 -8.36 -7.28 5.21
C ILE A 91 -7.17 -8.21 4.97
N ALA A 92 -7.18 -9.42 5.54
CA ALA A 92 -6.13 -10.41 5.33
C ALA A 92 -5.99 -10.80 3.85
N LEU A 93 -7.10 -11.05 3.14
CA LEU A 93 -7.07 -11.32 1.70
C LEU A 93 -6.57 -10.12 0.89
N ALA A 94 -7.01 -8.90 1.23
CA ALA A 94 -6.54 -7.70 0.56
C ALA A 94 -5.02 -7.50 0.74
N LEU A 95 -4.51 -7.72 1.97
CA LEU A 95 -3.08 -7.65 2.25
C LEU A 95 -2.30 -8.74 1.52
N ALA A 96 -2.80 -9.97 1.51
CA ALA A 96 -2.19 -11.06 0.76
C ALA A 96 -2.11 -10.71 -0.74
N ALA A 97 -3.21 -10.23 -1.33
CA ALA A 97 -3.23 -9.85 -2.73
C ALA A 97 -2.25 -8.71 -3.05
N ILE A 98 -2.25 -7.63 -2.25
CA ILE A 98 -1.33 -6.50 -2.44
C ILE A 98 0.12 -6.95 -2.29
N ALA A 99 0.43 -7.70 -1.24
CA ALA A 99 1.80 -8.18 -0.99
C ALA A 99 2.28 -9.16 -2.07
N LEU A 100 1.39 -9.99 -2.62
CA LEU A 100 1.72 -10.83 -3.76
C LEU A 100 2.00 -10.00 -5.02
N ILE A 101 1.19 -8.98 -5.30
CA ILE A 101 1.42 -8.08 -6.43
C ILE A 101 2.78 -7.40 -6.31
N VAL A 102 3.10 -6.81 -5.15
CA VAL A 102 4.42 -6.20 -4.89
C VAL A 102 5.53 -7.23 -5.09
N CYS A 103 5.41 -8.41 -4.47
CA CYS A 103 6.41 -9.47 -4.65
C CYS A 103 6.63 -9.86 -6.12
N LEU A 104 5.56 -9.93 -6.90
CA LEU A 104 5.63 -10.27 -8.32
C LEU A 104 6.28 -9.14 -9.13
N ASP A 105 5.99 -7.88 -8.79
CA ASP A 105 6.63 -6.70 -9.40
C ASP A 105 8.16 -6.78 -9.28
N GLU A 106 8.64 -6.99 -8.06
CA GLU A 106 10.07 -7.04 -7.70
C GLU A 106 10.83 -8.24 -8.27
N ILE A 107 10.14 -9.28 -8.76
CA ILE A 107 10.78 -10.45 -9.39
C ILE A 107 10.50 -10.51 -10.89
N SER A 108 10.01 -9.41 -11.46
CA SER A 108 9.58 -9.30 -12.85
C SER A 108 8.61 -10.42 -13.25
N PHE A 109 7.61 -10.68 -12.42
CA PHE A 109 6.62 -11.76 -12.55
C PHE A 109 7.21 -13.15 -12.81
N GLY A 110 8.41 -13.41 -12.28
CA GLY A 110 9.10 -14.69 -12.41
C GLY A 110 9.91 -14.82 -13.70
N HIS A 111 10.03 -13.78 -14.53
CA HIS A 111 10.97 -13.76 -15.65
C HIS A 111 12.38 -14.17 -15.20
N ARG A 112 12.79 -13.71 -14.01
CA ARG A 112 14.10 -14.01 -13.41
C ARG A 112 14.23 -15.43 -12.86
N LEU A 113 13.16 -15.98 -12.26
CA LEU A 113 13.21 -17.24 -11.50
C LEU A 113 12.78 -18.48 -12.30
N ILE A 114 11.80 -18.33 -13.19
CA ILE A 114 11.21 -19.42 -13.97
C ILE A 114 11.46 -19.26 -15.48
N GLY A 115 12.23 -18.24 -15.89
CA GLY A 115 12.48 -17.94 -17.30
C GLY A 115 11.20 -17.58 -18.05
N PHE A 116 10.16 -17.13 -17.33
CA PHE A 116 8.88 -16.80 -17.93
C PHE A 116 8.99 -15.47 -18.67
N HIS A 117 9.17 -15.54 -19.99
CA HIS A 117 9.16 -14.36 -20.82
C HIS A 117 7.74 -13.84 -20.98
N LEU A 118 7.44 -12.72 -20.33
CA LEU A 118 6.25 -11.93 -20.64
C LEU A 118 6.32 -11.52 -22.12
N PRO A 119 5.18 -11.51 -22.83
CA PRO A 119 5.16 -11.19 -24.25
C PRO A 119 5.71 -9.79 -24.47
N THR A 120 6.88 -9.70 -25.10
CA THR A 120 7.42 -8.44 -25.61
C THR A 120 6.48 -7.89 -26.65
N THR A 121 6.11 -6.62 -26.50
CA THR A 121 5.38 -5.90 -27.55
C THR A 121 6.23 -5.80 -28.82
N GLU A 122 5.62 -5.59 -30.00
CA GLU A 122 6.36 -5.39 -31.27
C GLU A 122 7.36 -4.23 -31.21
N ALA A 123 7.21 -3.31 -30.26
CA ALA A 123 8.13 -2.21 -29.97
C ALA A 123 9.34 -2.61 -29.09
N GLY A 124 9.48 -3.88 -28.72
CA GLY A 124 10.55 -4.38 -27.84
C GLY A 124 10.34 -4.07 -26.35
N PHE A 125 9.20 -3.48 -25.96
CA PHE A 125 8.88 -3.17 -24.57
C PHE A 125 8.50 -4.45 -23.82
N ARG A 126 9.15 -4.67 -22.67
CA ARG A 126 8.82 -5.75 -21.72
C ARG A 126 7.85 -5.22 -20.67
N VAL A 127 6.96 -6.09 -20.21
CA VAL A 127 5.99 -5.78 -19.15
C VAL A 127 6.49 -6.54 -17.94
N ASP A 128 7.44 -5.96 -17.23
CA ASP A 128 8.11 -6.55 -16.10
C ASP A 128 7.40 -6.17 -14.77
N GLY A 129 6.53 -5.14 -14.78
CA GLY A 129 5.73 -4.74 -13.61
C GLY A 129 4.30 -4.23 -13.87
N VAL A 130 3.53 -4.00 -12.79
CA VAL A 130 2.26 -3.26 -12.81
C VAL A 130 2.49 -1.80 -13.21
N HIS A 131 3.63 -1.23 -12.82
CA HIS A 131 4.04 0.09 -13.26
C HIS A 131 4.23 0.14 -14.80
N ASP A 132 4.68 -0.95 -15.44
CA ASP A 132 4.75 -1.04 -16.90
C ASP A 132 3.38 -1.05 -17.59
N VAL A 133 2.31 -1.45 -16.90
CA VAL A 133 0.96 -1.32 -17.46
C VAL A 133 0.62 0.16 -17.68
N ILE A 134 1.10 1.05 -16.80
CA ILE A 134 0.93 2.50 -16.97
C ILE A 134 1.75 2.99 -18.17
N VAL A 135 2.99 2.53 -18.31
CA VAL A 135 3.88 2.89 -19.43
C VAL A 135 3.34 2.36 -20.76
N LEU A 136 2.88 1.12 -20.81
CA LEU A 136 2.18 0.54 -21.96
C LEU A 136 0.91 1.32 -22.31
N THR A 137 0.09 1.65 -21.31
CA THR A 137 -1.13 2.42 -21.53
C THR A 137 -0.79 3.80 -22.10
N LYS A 138 0.25 4.47 -21.58
CA LYS A 138 0.77 5.72 -22.15
C LYS A 138 1.22 5.53 -23.59
N SER A 139 1.97 4.48 -23.89
CA SER A 139 2.47 4.16 -25.22
C SER A 139 1.33 3.90 -26.21
N TRP A 140 0.39 3.01 -25.89
CA TRP A 140 -0.79 2.74 -26.71
C TRP A 140 -1.66 3.97 -26.91
N MET A 141 -1.85 4.77 -25.85
CA MET A 141 -2.59 6.02 -25.94
C MET A 141 -1.87 7.03 -26.86
N SER A 142 -0.54 7.12 -26.79
CA SER A 142 0.24 7.99 -27.67
C SER A 142 0.22 7.53 -29.14
N GLN A 143 0.24 6.22 -29.39
CA GLN A 143 0.15 5.66 -30.75
C GLN A 143 -1.25 5.90 -31.34
N GLY A 144 -2.31 5.62 -30.57
CA GLY A 144 -3.68 5.92 -30.97
C GLY A 144 -3.89 7.41 -31.24
N LEU A 145 -3.32 8.28 -30.39
CA LEU A 145 -3.33 9.73 -30.60
C LEU A 145 -2.52 10.15 -31.85
N ALA A 146 -1.41 9.48 -32.14
CA ALA A 146 -0.62 9.75 -33.34
C ALA A 146 -1.37 9.39 -34.63
N VAL A 147 -2.08 8.26 -34.65
CA VAL A 147 -2.96 7.88 -35.78
C VAL A 147 -4.06 8.93 -35.96
N LEU A 148 -4.74 9.31 -34.88
CA LEU A 148 -5.77 10.36 -34.92
C LEU A 148 -5.23 11.70 -35.40
N ARG A 149 -3.99 12.05 -35.03
CA ARG A 149 -3.32 13.28 -35.46
C ARG A 149 -3.08 13.31 -36.97
N GLN A 150 -2.80 12.16 -37.58
CA GLN A 150 -2.56 12.06 -39.04
C GLN A 150 -3.87 12.07 -39.84
N SER A 151 -4.96 11.54 -39.29
CA SER A 151 -6.24 11.41 -40.00
C SER A 151 -7.17 12.62 -39.87
N LEU A 152 -6.90 13.55 -38.95
CA LEU A 152 -7.80 14.67 -38.63
C LEU A 152 -7.15 16.02 -38.92
N SER A 153 -7.96 17.03 -39.22
CA SER A 153 -7.45 18.40 -39.28
C SER A 153 -6.99 18.85 -37.88
N PRO A 154 -5.99 19.76 -37.78
CA PRO A 154 -5.43 20.17 -36.49
C PRO A 154 -6.47 20.66 -35.48
N ALA A 155 -7.51 21.36 -35.95
CA ALA A 155 -8.59 21.87 -35.11
C ALA A 155 -9.46 20.74 -34.51
N HIS A 156 -9.81 19.71 -35.30
CA HIS A 156 -10.59 18.58 -34.81
C HIS A 156 -9.78 17.72 -33.83
N TYR A 157 -8.51 17.46 -34.13
CA TYR A 157 -7.62 16.75 -33.21
C TYR A 157 -7.49 17.49 -31.88
N ALA A 158 -7.25 18.80 -31.90
CA ALA A 158 -7.18 19.62 -30.69
C ALA A 158 -8.49 19.58 -29.89
N GLY A 159 -9.64 19.64 -30.57
CA GLY A 159 -10.96 19.52 -29.95
C GLY A 159 -11.18 18.17 -29.24
N ILE A 160 -10.82 17.06 -29.89
CA ILE A 160 -10.94 15.71 -29.29
C ILE A 160 -10.02 15.55 -28.09
N VAL A 161 -8.75 15.95 -28.20
CA VAL A 161 -7.79 15.86 -27.08
C VAL A 161 -8.23 16.73 -25.92
N ALA A 162 -8.69 17.96 -26.18
CA ALA A 162 -9.21 18.86 -25.14
C ALA A 162 -10.47 18.28 -24.49
N GLY A 163 -11.39 17.73 -25.28
CA GLY A 163 -12.60 17.06 -24.79
C GLY A 163 -12.29 15.85 -23.91
N LEU A 164 -11.34 14.99 -24.31
CA LEU A 164 -10.93 13.82 -23.54
C LEU A 164 -10.25 14.22 -22.22
N LYS A 165 -9.32 15.18 -22.27
CA LYS A 165 -8.68 15.73 -21.05
C LYS A 165 -9.71 16.37 -20.12
N GLY A 166 -10.67 17.11 -20.67
CA GLY A 166 -11.77 17.71 -19.92
C GLY A 166 -12.67 16.66 -19.27
N ALA A 167 -13.04 15.59 -20.00
CA ALA A 167 -13.85 14.50 -19.48
C ALA A 167 -13.13 13.75 -18.34
N ILE A 168 -11.85 13.42 -18.52
CA ILE A 168 -11.02 12.81 -17.48
C ILE A 168 -10.94 13.73 -16.26
N ALA A 169 -10.63 15.02 -16.45
CA ALA A 169 -10.57 16.00 -15.37
C ALA A 169 -11.91 16.10 -14.61
N CYS A 170 -13.04 16.11 -15.32
CA CYS A 170 -14.37 16.13 -14.70
C CYS A 170 -14.68 14.85 -13.92
N LEU A 171 -14.25 13.67 -14.39
CA LEU A 171 -14.41 12.41 -13.66
C LEU A 171 -13.56 12.39 -12.39
N PHE A 172 -12.29 12.81 -12.47
CA PHE A 172 -11.42 12.92 -11.31
C PHE A 172 -11.95 13.97 -10.32
N LEU A 173 -12.34 15.14 -10.80
CA LEU A 173 -12.89 16.21 -9.98
C LEU A 173 -14.21 15.80 -9.33
N GLY A 174 -15.11 15.14 -10.08
CA GLY A 174 -16.38 14.63 -9.55
C GLY A 174 -16.18 13.54 -8.50
N GLY A 175 -15.23 12.62 -8.73
CA GLY A 175 -14.82 11.62 -7.75
C GLY A 175 -14.20 12.24 -6.51
N PHE A 176 -13.33 13.23 -6.69
CA PHE A 176 -12.67 13.97 -5.61
C PHE A 176 -13.66 14.78 -4.78
N ILE A 177 -14.57 15.51 -5.42
CA ILE A 177 -15.68 16.21 -4.75
C ILE A 177 -16.52 15.18 -3.98
N LYS A 178 -16.88 14.03 -4.56
CA LYS A 178 -17.63 12.98 -3.84
C LYS A 178 -16.85 12.40 -2.65
N LEU A 179 -15.51 12.34 -2.75
CA LEU A 179 -14.62 11.92 -1.66
C LEU A 179 -14.51 12.97 -0.54
N LEU A 180 -14.63 14.26 -0.87
CA LEU A 180 -14.50 15.37 0.09
C LEU A 180 -15.84 15.88 0.64
N TRP A 181 -16.92 15.75 -0.13
CA TRP A 181 -18.19 16.39 0.17
C TRP A 181 -19.01 15.53 1.16
N GLY A 182 -19.14 16.04 2.37
CA GLY A 182 -20.05 15.53 3.40
C GLY A 182 -19.35 15.09 4.69
N ARG A 183 -20.05 15.29 5.82
CA ARG A 183 -19.61 14.89 7.17
C ARG A 183 -19.39 13.37 7.32
N TYR A 184 -19.87 12.58 6.36
CA TYR A 184 -19.74 11.12 6.27
C TYR A 184 -18.93 10.65 5.05
N SER A 185 -18.09 11.52 4.49
CA SER A 185 -17.31 11.14 3.32
C SER A 185 -16.50 9.86 3.59
N PRO A 186 -16.37 8.96 2.60
CA PRO A 186 -15.58 7.74 2.76
C PRO A 186 -14.14 8.06 3.18
N LEU A 187 -13.58 9.19 2.72
CA LEU A 187 -12.28 9.68 3.16
C LEU A 187 -12.27 10.00 4.66
N MET A 188 -13.26 10.72 5.18
CA MET A 188 -13.29 11.05 6.61
C MET A 188 -13.46 9.81 7.49
N ARG A 189 -14.23 8.81 7.03
CA ARG A 189 -14.33 7.50 7.69
C ARG A 189 -13.01 6.74 7.67
N LEU A 190 -12.28 6.80 6.56
CA LEU A 190 -10.95 6.21 6.45
C LEU A 190 -9.96 6.92 7.39
N LEU A 191 -9.89 8.25 7.37
CA LEU A 191 -9.05 9.05 8.25
C LEU A 191 -9.36 8.79 9.74
N GLN A 192 -10.64 8.66 10.07
CA GLN A 192 -11.05 8.30 11.43
C GLN A 192 -10.57 6.90 11.81
N ARG A 193 -10.67 5.90 10.91
CA ARG A 193 -10.13 4.55 11.15
C ARG A 193 -8.62 4.56 11.29
N VAL A 194 -7.91 5.27 10.41
CA VAL A 194 -6.45 5.48 10.50
C VAL A 194 -6.12 6.08 11.85
N ARG A 195 -6.80 7.14 12.29
CA ARG A 195 -6.54 7.74 13.60
C ARG A 195 -6.78 6.79 14.77
N GLN A 196 -7.76 5.89 14.67
CA GLN A 196 -8.21 5.04 15.79
C GLN A 196 -7.54 3.67 15.85
N GLN A 197 -6.94 3.19 14.77
CA GLN A 197 -6.51 1.78 14.66
C GLN A 197 -5.08 1.68 14.08
N PRO A 198 -4.11 1.05 14.77
CA PRO A 198 -2.70 1.10 14.39
C PRO A 198 -2.44 0.31 13.12
N LEU A 199 -3.22 -0.75 12.87
CA LEU A 199 -3.17 -1.48 11.62
C LEU A 199 -3.38 -0.53 10.44
N TYR A 200 -4.39 0.34 10.51
CA TYR A 200 -4.65 1.31 9.45
C TYR A 200 -3.60 2.42 9.41
N GLN A 201 -2.97 2.77 10.53
CA GLN A 201 -1.85 3.73 10.54
C GLN A 201 -0.64 3.18 9.81
N ILE A 202 -0.26 1.93 10.08
CA ILE A 202 0.86 1.25 9.42
C ILE A 202 0.57 1.11 7.93
N LEU A 203 -0.64 0.68 7.56
CA LEU A 203 -1.02 0.56 6.15
C LEU A 203 -1.06 1.91 5.44
N PHE A 204 -1.55 2.95 6.10
CA PHE A 204 -1.55 4.30 5.55
C PHE A 204 -0.12 4.81 5.36
N ALA A 205 0.77 4.60 6.33
CA ALA A 205 2.17 4.97 6.23
C ALA A 205 2.87 4.20 5.09
N ALA A 206 2.71 2.87 5.02
CA ALA A 206 3.25 2.07 3.92
C ALA A 206 2.74 2.53 2.55
N ALA A 207 1.43 2.78 2.41
CA ALA A 207 0.85 3.30 1.18
C ALA A 207 1.39 4.69 0.81
N ALA A 208 1.65 5.55 1.81
CA ALA A 208 2.27 6.85 1.58
C ALA A 208 3.73 6.71 1.10
N LEU A 209 4.50 5.76 1.64
CA LEU A 209 5.87 5.49 1.17
C LEU A 209 5.87 5.04 -0.30
N VAL A 210 5.02 4.07 -0.67
CA VAL A 210 4.87 3.64 -2.08
C VAL A 210 4.46 4.81 -2.95
N ALA A 211 3.48 5.62 -2.54
CA ALA A 211 3.05 6.76 -3.33
C ALA A 211 4.19 7.76 -3.57
N ILE A 212 5.07 7.97 -2.60
CA ILE A 212 6.25 8.83 -2.76
C ILE A 212 7.29 8.18 -3.67
N ALA A 213 7.54 6.88 -3.53
CA ALA A 213 8.45 6.12 -4.41
C ALA A 213 8.01 6.22 -5.88
N GLN A 214 6.74 5.93 -6.14
CA GLN A 214 6.14 5.97 -7.47
C GLN A 214 6.11 7.38 -8.06
N MET A 215 6.06 8.44 -7.22
CA MET A 215 6.22 9.80 -7.72
C MET A 215 7.65 10.05 -8.22
N ALA A 216 8.67 9.47 -7.60
CA ALA A 216 10.05 9.60 -8.07
C ALA A 216 10.22 9.00 -9.48
N ASP A 217 9.63 7.83 -9.72
CA ASP A 217 9.62 7.17 -11.03
C ASP A 217 8.86 7.99 -12.10
N ILE A 218 7.63 8.42 -11.80
CA ILE A 218 6.78 9.16 -12.75
C ILE A 218 7.44 10.45 -13.28
N PHE A 219 8.23 11.13 -12.47
CA PHE A 219 8.88 12.36 -12.89
C PHE A 219 10.15 12.12 -13.73
N GLU A 220 10.47 10.87 -14.07
CA GLU A 220 11.63 10.45 -14.88
C GLU A 220 12.93 11.12 -14.39
N LEU A 221 13.00 11.38 -13.08
CA LEU A 221 14.14 12.04 -12.49
C LEU A 221 15.23 10.98 -12.29
N GLN A 222 15.94 10.65 -13.37
CA GLN A 222 17.03 9.66 -13.41
C GLN A 222 18.29 10.05 -12.61
N GLN A 223 18.12 10.83 -11.54
CA GLN A 223 19.19 11.10 -10.59
C GLN A 223 19.39 9.88 -9.70
N SER A 224 20.63 9.43 -9.54
CA SER A 224 20.95 8.21 -8.75
C SER A 224 20.39 8.23 -7.33
N PHE A 225 20.25 9.42 -6.74
CA PHE A 225 19.63 9.59 -5.42
C PHE A 225 18.13 9.28 -5.39
N LEU A 226 17.40 9.56 -6.47
CA LEU A 226 15.95 9.34 -6.52
C LEU A 226 15.62 7.88 -6.75
N VAL A 227 16.40 7.18 -7.58
CA VAL A 227 16.37 5.72 -7.70
C VAL A 227 16.67 5.08 -6.33
N PHE A 228 17.70 5.55 -5.63
CA PHE A 228 17.97 5.12 -4.26
C PHE A 228 16.79 5.34 -3.32
N LEU A 229 16.18 6.51 -3.37
CA LEU A 229 15.06 6.83 -2.49
C LEU A 229 13.84 5.95 -2.80
N GLU A 230 13.54 5.72 -4.07
CA GLU A 230 12.48 4.83 -4.54
C GLU A 230 12.62 3.42 -3.95
N GLU A 231 13.75 2.76 -4.24
CA GLU A 231 14.08 1.41 -3.77
C GLU A 231 13.96 1.27 -2.24
N VAL A 232 14.50 2.25 -1.50
CA VAL A 232 14.46 2.25 -0.02
C VAL A 232 13.04 2.48 0.50
N LEU A 233 12.24 3.30 -0.17
CA LEU A 233 10.84 3.54 0.22
C LEU A 233 9.96 2.32 -0.04
N GLU A 234 10.19 1.60 -1.14
CA GLU A 234 9.48 0.38 -1.49
C GLU A 234 9.80 -0.77 -0.52
N LEU A 235 11.08 -0.97 -0.19
CA LEU A 235 11.49 -1.91 0.87
C LEU A 235 10.78 -1.62 2.19
N ASN A 236 10.77 -0.35 2.61
CA ASN A 236 10.12 0.06 3.85
C ASN A 236 8.61 -0.16 3.81
N ALA A 237 7.97 0.11 2.67
CA ALA A 237 6.55 -0.18 2.49
C ALA A 237 6.25 -1.68 2.58
N ALA A 238 7.05 -2.54 1.95
CA ALA A 238 6.94 -3.98 2.02
C ALA A 238 7.08 -4.50 3.47
N LEU A 239 8.02 -3.94 4.23
CA LEU A 239 8.12 -4.22 5.68
C LEU A 239 6.90 -3.75 6.46
N GLY A 240 6.30 -2.62 6.08
CA GLY A 240 5.01 -2.16 6.61
C GLY A 240 3.89 -3.19 6.41
N LEU A 241 3.86 -3.86 5.24
CA LEU A 241 2.92 -4.95 4.97
C LEU A 241 3.20 -6.17 5.86
N VAL A 242 4.46 -6.51 6.13
CA VAL A 242 4.83 -7.58 7.08
C VAL A 242 4.30 -7.27 8.47
N VAL A 243 4.60 -6.06 8.99
CA VAL A 243 4.15 -5.63 10.32
C VAL A 243 2.62 -5.66 10.37
N ALA A 244 1.92 -5.09 9.38
CA ALA A 244 0.47 -5.10 9.32
C ALA A 244 -0.10 -6.54 9.35
N SER A 245 0.49 -7.46 8.58
CA SER A 245 0.07 -8.86 8.49
C SER A 245 0.23 -9.60 9.82
N VAL A 246 1.31 -9.34 10.57
CA VAL A 246 1.50 -9.88 11.92
C VAL A 246 0.44 -9.34 12.90
N ARG A 247 0.02 -8.08 12.74
CA ARG A 247 -0.96 -7.43 13.63
C ARG A 247 -2.42 -7.79 13.38
N LEU A 248 -2.74 -8.49 12.28
CA LEU A 248 -4.10 -8.91 11.95
C LEU A 248 -4.82 -9.68 13.07
N GLN A 249 -4.13 -10.54 13.80
CA GLN A 249 -4.75 -11.29 14.91
C GLN A 249 -5.19 -10.39 16.06
N ARG A 250 -4.37 -9.38 16.41
CA ARG A 250 -4.72 -8.43 17.48
C ARG A 250 -5.91 -7.58 17.06
N TYR A 251 -5.94 -7.19 15.79
CA TYR A 251 -7.09 -6.50 15.20
C TYR A 251 -8.37 -7.35 15.30
N ASP A 252 -8.33 -8.63 14.94
CA ASP A 252 -9.50 -9.52 14.99
C ASP A 252 -10.04 -9.71 16.41
N ARG A 253 -9.16 -9.94 17.40
CA ARG A 253 -9.58 -10.06 18.81
C ARG A 253 -10.30 -8.81 19.31
N ARG A 254 -9.80 -7.62 18.96
CA ARG A 254 -10.46 -6.36 19.30
C ARG A 254 -11.83 -6.23 18.62
N GLN A 255 -11.94 -6.62 17.35
CA GLN A 255 -13.24 -6.64 16.67
C GLN A 255 -14.22 -7.61 17.34
N GLN A 256 -13.77 -8.79 17.77
CA GLN A 256 -14.61 -9.74 18.51
C GLN A 256 -15.12 -9.13 19.82
N GLN A 257 -14.26 -8.50 20.62
CA GLN A 257 -14.64 -7.86 21.89
C GLN A 257 -15.69 -6.76 21.70
N LEU A 258 -15.57 -5.96 20.63
CA LEU A 258 -16.55 -4.92 20.29
C LEU A 258 -17.92 -5.50 19.89
N CYS A 259 -17.96 -6.71 19.31
CA CYS A 259 -19.20 -7.35 18.89
C CYS A 259 -19.90 -8.20 19.98
N GLN A 260 -19.19 -8.62 21.04
CA GLN A 260 -19.75 -9.46 22.12
C GLN A 260 -20.88 -8.82 22.97
N PRO A 261 -20.88 -7.52 23.33
CA PRO A 261 -21.87 -6.99 24.28
C PRO A 261 -23.32 -7.02 23.74
N LEU A 262 -23.53 -6.99 22.43
CA LEU A 262 -24.87 -7.04 21.83
C LEU A 262 -25.52 -8.41 21.97
N ALA A 263 -24.75 -9.50 21.88
CA ALA A 263 -25.25 -10.85 22.01
C ALA A 263 -25.63 -11.21 23.46
N ALA A 264 -24.91 -10.65 24.44
CA ALA A 264 -25.21 -10.86 25.86
C ALA A 264 -26.51 -10.15 26.29
N VAL A 265 -26.76 -8.94 25.78
CA VAL A 265 -27.99 -8.19 26.06
C VAL A 265 -29.21 -8.86 25.41
N GLN A 266 -29.09 -9.39 24.18
CA GLN A 266 -30.20 -10.13 23.56
C GLN A 266 -30.61 -11.40 24.32
N LYS A 267 -29.68 -12.06 25.03
CA LYS A 267 -29.98 -13.23 25.85
C LYS A 267 -30.66 -12.90 27.18
N SER A 268 -30.54 -11.68 27.71
CA SER A 268 -31.22 -11.29 28.97
C SER A 268 -32.65 -10.80 28.77
N PHE A 269 -33.09 -10.62 27.53
CA PHE A 269 -34.46 -10.23 27.17
C PHE A 269 -35.31 -11.41 26.64
N ARG A 270 -34.78 -12.64 26.73
CA ARG A 270 -35.52 -13.89 26.51
C ARG A 270 -35.59 -14.63 27.83
#